data_AF-A0A3S7R2D0-F1
#
_entry.id   AF-A0A3S7R2D0-F1
#
_cell.length_a   1.000
_cell.length_b   1.000
_cell.length_c   1.000
_cell.angle_alpha   90.00
_cell.angle_beta   90.00
_cell.angle_gamma   90.00
#
_symmetry.space_group_name_H-M   'P 1'
#
loop_
_entity.id
_entity.type
_entity.pdbx_description
1 polymer ?
#
loop_
_entity_poly.entity_id
_entity_poly.type
_entity_poly.pdbx_seq_one_letter_code
_entity_poly.pdbx_strand_id
1 'polypeptide(L)'
;CAAAITMSDNSAANLLLATVGGPAGLTAFLRQIGDNVTRLDRWETELNEALPGDARDTTTPASMAATLRKLLTSQRLSARSQRQLLQWMVDDRVAGPLIRSVLPAGWFIADKT
;
A
#
# COMPACT_ATOMS: atom_id res chain seq x y z
N CYS A 1 -1.67 9.34 9.79
CA CYS A 1 -1.28 8.21 8.93
C CYS A 1 -2.34 7.12 8.87
N ALA A 2 -2.87 6.64 10.00
CA ALA A 2 -3.82 5.51 10.04
C ALA A 2 -4.99 5.61 9.05
N ALA A 3 -5.62 6.79 8.90
CA ALA A 3 -6.75 7.00 7.99
C ALA A 3 -6.47 6.64 6.52
N ALA A 4 -5.24 6.84 6.04
CA ALA A 4 -4.85 6.46 4.68
C ALA A 4 -4.90 4.93 4.47
N ILE A 5 -4.67 4.14 5.54
CA ILE A 5 -4.73 2.68 5.49
C ILE A 5 -6.14 2.19 5.83
N THR A 6 -6.70 2.59 6.97
CA THR A 6 -7.94 1.98 7.51
C THR A 6 -9.22 2.43 6.81
N MET A 7 -9.17 3.58 6.13
CA MET A 7 -10.33 4.22 5.47
C MET A 7 -10.06 4.54 4.00
N SER A 8 -8.83 4.30 3.51
CA SER A 8 -8.39 4.77 2.19
C SER A 8 -8.55 6.28 1.98
N ASP A 9 -8.28 7.09 3.01
CA ASP A 9 -8.46 8.55 2.93
C ASP A 9 -7.42 9.19 1.98
N ASN A 10 -7.90 9.72 0.85
CA ASN A 10 -7.09 10.34 -0.20
C ASN A 10 -6.36 11.60 0.27
N SER A 11 -6.97 12.41 1.14
CA SER A 11 -6.32 13.61 1.67
C SER A 11 -5.20 13.23 2.63
N ALA A 12 -5.41 12.23 3.47
CA ALA A 12 -4.36 11.67 4.32
C ALA A 12 -3.23 11.06 3.48
N ALA A 13 -3.54 10.37 2.37
CA ALA A 13 -2.55 9.82 1.45
C ALA A 13 -1.69 10.93 0.80
N ASN A 14 -2.31 12.00 0.29
CA ASN A 14 -1.58 13.14 -0.27
C ASN A 14 -0.69 13.83 0.77
N LEU A 15 -1.18 14.06 1.99
CA LEU A 15 -0.39 14.66 3.07
C LEU A 15 0.83 13.79 3.41
N LEU A 16 0.65 12.46 3.48
CA LEU A 16 1.75 11.53 3.70
C LEU A 16 2.76 11.55 2.55
N LEU A 17 2.26 11.53 1.31
CA LEU A 17 3.10 11.50 0.13
C LEU A 17 3.98 12.75 0.03
N ALA A 18 3.46 13.91 0.43
CA ALA A 18 4.23 15.15 0.54
C ALA A 18 5.41 15.06 1.52
N THR A 19 5.31 14.26 2.59
CA THR A 19 6.41 14.07 3.55
C THR A 19 7.56 13.22 3.03
N VAL A 20 7.34 12.44 1.97
CA VAL A 20 8.33 11.51 1.40
C VAL A 20 8.83 11.94 0.02
N GLY A 21 8.56 13.18 -0.40
CA GLY A 21 9.01 13.71 -1.69
C GLY A 21 8.05 13.45 -2.86
N GLY A 22 6.76 13.27 -2.58
CA GLY A 22 5.73 13.08 -3.60
C GLY A 22 5.74 11.69 -4.23
N PRO A 23 5.02 11.49 -5.35
CA PRO A 23 4.97 10.22 -6.09
C PRO A 23 6.36 9.68 -6.46
N ALA A 24 7.26 10.57 -6.90
CA ALA A 24 8.64 10.22 -7.23
C ALA A 24 9.41 9.70 -6.01
N GLY A 25 9.18 10.29 -4.83
CA GLY A 25 9.80 9.86 -3.58
C GLY A 25 9.36 8.47 -3.13
N LEU A 26 8.06 8.16 -3.25
CA LEU A 26 7.56 6.80 -3.01
C LEU A 26 8.18 5.80 -4.00
N THR A 27 8.21 6.14 -5.29
CA THR A 27 8.83 5.29 -6.31
C THR A 27 10.32 5.06 -6.02
N ALA A 28 11.05 6.09 -5.58
CA ALA A 28 12.45 5.96 -5.18
C ALA A 28 12.62 5.01 -3.98
N PHE A 29 11.76 5.12 -2.96
CA PHE A 29 11.76 4.19 -1.83
C PHE A 29 11.51 2.74 -2.28
N LEU A 30 10.56 2.51 -3.18
CA LEU A 30 10.26 1.18 -3.73
C LEU A 30 11.49 0.59 -4.43
N ARG A 31 12.23 1.38 -5.22
CA ARG A 31 13.49 0.97 -5.85
C ARG A 31 14.55 0.61 -4.81
N GLN A 32 14.70 1.40 -3.74
CA GLN A 32 15.67 1.11 -2.66
C GLN A 32 15.39 -0.22 -1.95
N ILE A 33 14.12 -0.58 -1.79
CA ILE A 33 13.75 -1.88 -1.20
C ILE A 33 13.70 -3.01 -2.23
N GLY A 34 14.01 -2.76 -3.51
CA GLY A 34 14.14 -3.75 -4.57
C GLY A 34 12.85 -4.10 -5.31
N ASP A 35 11.83 -3.24 -5.26
CA ASP A 35 10.72 -3.26 -6.21
C ASP A 35 11.07 -2.38 -7.40
N ASN A 36 11.32 -3.01 -8.56
CA ASN A 36 11.69 -2.33 -9.80
C ASN A 36 10.52 -2.13 -10.77
N VAL A 37 9.31 -2.51 -10.38
CA VAL A 37 8.13 -2.55 -11.25
C VAL A 37 7.12 -1.51 -10.85
N THR A 38 6.75 -1.49 -9.56
CA THR A 38 5.74 -0.55 -9.06
C THR A 38 6.19 0.88 -9.27
N ARG A 39 5.30 1.75 -9.76
CA ARG A 39 5.56 3.19 -9.90
C ARG A 39 4.33 3.97 -9.50
N LEU A 40 4.58 5.12 -8.87
CA LEU A 40 3.57 6.14 -8.60
C LEU A 40 4.04 7.42 -9.29
N ASP A 41 3.20 7.95 -10.15
CA ASP A 41 3.49 9.08 -11.03
C ASP A 41 2.63 10.31 -10.67
N ARG A 42 1.46 10.08 -10.07
CA ARG A 42 0.47 11.14 -9.76
C ARG A 42 0.00 11.10 -8.30
N TRP A 43 -0.67 12.18 -7.91
CA TRP A 43 -1.30 12.34 -6.61
C TRP A 43 -2.72 11.77 -6.62
N GLU A 44 -3.33 11.68 -5.44
CA GLU A 44 -4.77 11.45 -5.38
C GLU A 44 -5.51 12.72 -5.86
N THR A 45 -6.53 12.61 -6.71
CA THR A 45 -7.17 11.36 -7.18
C THR A 45 -6.74 10.91 -8.57
N GLU A 46 -5.88 11.66 -9.26
CA GLU A 46 -5.51 11.43 -10.65
C GLU A 46 -4.83 10.08 -10.89
N LEU A 47 -4.18 9.51 -9.86
CA LEU A 47 -3.57 8.18 -9.94
C LEU A 47 -4.56 7.05 -10.25
N ASN A 48 -5.87 7.27 -10.04
CA ASN A 48 -6.92 6.27 -10.25
C ASN A 48 -7.46 6.21 -11.69
N GLU A 49 -6.89 6.96 -12.64
CA GLU A 49 -7.38 7.02 -14.04
C GLU A 49 -7.38 5.63 -14.72
N ALA A 50 -6.38 4.79 -14.43
CA ALA A 50 -6.30 3.38 -14.80
C ALA A 50 -6.62 3.06 -16.29
N LEU A 51 -6.20 3.92 -17.21
CA LEU A 51 -6.42 3.70 -18.65
C LEU A 51 -5.69 2.43 -19.14
N PRO A 52 -6.35 1.53 -19.89
CA PRO A 52 -5.69 0.37 -20.47
C PRO A 52 -4.46 0.76 -21.32
N GLY A 53 -3.31 0.18 -21.00
CA GLY A 53 -2.04 0.46 -21.69
C GLY A 53 -1.26 1.67 -21.16
N ASP A 54 -1.84 2.47 -20.24
CA ASP A 54 -1.07 3.47 -19.51
C ASP A 54 -0.23 2.80 -18.41
N ALA A 55 1.07 3.09 -18.42
CA ALA A 55 2.00 2.53 -17.46
C ALA A 55 2.03 3.31 -16.13
N ARG A 56 1.48 4.53 -16.07
CA ARG A 56 1.51 5.38 -14.87
C ARG A 56 0.70 4.77 -13.74
N ASP A 57 1.22 4.88 -12.51
CA ASP A 57 0.54 4.43 -11.29
C ASP A 57 0.21 2.92 -11.26
N THR A 58 1.08 2.12 -11.89
CA THR A 58 0.88 0.67 -12.02
C THR A 58 1.85 -0.17 -11.19
N THR A 59 1.45 -1.43 -10.97
CA THR A 59 2.27 -2.50 -10.41
C THR A 59 1.92 -3.82 -11.10
N THR A 60 2.54 -4.92 -10.68
CA THR A 60 2.07 -6.27 -10.98
C THR A 60 1.68 -6.99 -9.69
N PRO A 61 0.77 -7.99 -9.73
CA PRO A 61 0.40 -8.75 -8.54
C PRO A 61 1.61 -9.35 -7.80
N ALA A 62 2.58 -9.88 -8.55
CA ALA A 62 3.79 -10.46 -7.98
C ALA A 62 4.68 -9.41 -7.28
N SER A 63 4.85 -8.23 -7.88
CA SER A 63 5.64 -7.15 -7.28
C SER A 63 4.99 -6.61 -6.01
N MET A 64 3.68 -6.34 -6.04
CA MET A 64 2.97 -5.83 -4.86
C MET A 64 2.98 -6.84 -3.70
N ALA A 65 2.75 -8.12 -3.98
CA ALA A 65 2.84 -9.18 -2.97
C ALA A 65 4.24 -9.31 -2.37
N ALA A 66 5.29 -9.23 -3.21
CA ALA A 66 6.68 -9.28 -2.75
C ALA A 66 7.05 -8.05 -1.91
N THR A 67 6.58 -6.87 -2.29
CA THR A 67 6.76 -5.61 -1.55
C THR A 67 6.07 -5.67 -0.20
N LEU A 68 4.81 -6.11 -0.15
CA LEU A 68 4.07 -6.24 1.10
C LEU A 68 4.73 -7.24 2.05
N ARG A 69 5.12 -8.43 1.55
CA ARG A 69 5.89 -9.41 2.34
C ARG A 69 7.16 -8.78 2.92
N LYS A 70 7.91 -8.03 2.11
CA LYS A 70 9.15 -7.38 2.54
C LYS A 70 8.89 -6.37 3.67
N LEU A 71 7.87 -5.52 3.54
CA LEU A 71 7.52 -4.53 4.58
C LEU A 71 7.03 -5.20 5.87
N LEU A 72 6.33 -6.33 5.76
CA LEU A 72 5.71 -7.02 6.90
C LEU A 72 6.55 -8.12 7.54
N THR A 73 7.64 -8.58 6.93
CA THR A 73 8.43 -9.71 7.48
C THR A 73 9.94 -9.50 7.48
N SER A 74 10.47 -8.44 6.86
CA SER A 74 11.92 -8.18 6.83
C SER A 74 12.32 -6.99 7.71
N GLN A 75 13.62 -6.85 8.00
CA GLN A 75 14.16 -5.77 8.84
C GLN A 75 14.27 -4.41 8.12
N ARG A 76 13.35 -4.12 7.17
CA ARG A 76 13.28 -2.82 6.48
C ARG A 76 12.60 -1.75 7.32
N LEU A 77 11.69 -2.15 8.19
CA LEU A 77 11.04 -1.28 9.16
C LEU A 77 11.56 -1.60 10.56
N SER A 78 11.52 -0.60 11.45
CA SER A 78 11.67 -0.90 12.88
C SER A 78 10.56 -1.86 13.31
N ALA A 79 10.83 -2.71 14.31
CA ALA A 79 9.83 -3.65 14.81
C ALA A 79 8.54 -2.95 15.28
N ARG A 80 8.65 -1.72 15.79
CA ARG A 80 7.50 -0.88 16.17
C ARG A 80 6.69 -0.46 14.94
N SER A 81 7.35 0.05 13.91
CA SER A 81 6.71 0.50 12.66
C SER A 81 6.05 -0.66 11.91
N GLN A 82 6.69 -1.83 11.90
CA GLN A 82 6.15 -3.06 11.29
C GLN A 82 4.87 -3.52 12.00
N ARG A 83 4.87 -3.56 13.34
CA ARG A 83 3.65 -3.88 14.12
C ARG A 83 2.54 -2.85 13.90
N GLN A 84 2.90 -1.57 13.82
CA GLN A 84 1.93 -0.50 13.58
C GLN A 84 1.29 -0.62 12.18
N LEU A 85 2.09 -0.88 11.14
CA LEU A 85 1.59 -1.09 9.79
C LEU A 85 0.66 -2.31 9.74
N LEU A 86 1.10 -3.44 10.32
CA LEU A 86 0.28 -4.65 10.39
C LEU A 86 -1.05 -4.39 11.10
N GLN A 87 -1.04 -3.69 12.23
CA GLN A 87 -2.25 -3.36 12.97
C GLN A 87 -3.21 -2.50 12.12
N TRP A 88 -2.71 -1.48 11.43
CA TRP A 88 -3.55 -0.66 10.56
C TRP A 88 -4.18 -1.44 9.41
N MET A 89 -3.47 -2.43 8.85
CA MET A 89 -4.00 -3.29 7.79
C MET A 89 -5.04 -4.30 8.32
N VAL A 90 -4.88 -4.78 9.55
CA VAL A 90 -5.92 -5.58 10.23
C VAL A 90 -7.17 -4.75 10.46
N ASP A 91 -6.99 -3.50 10.90
CA ASP A 91 -8.07 -2.56 11.22
C ASP A 91 -8.73 -1.92 9.98
N ASP A 92 -8.38 -2.37 8.77
CA ASP A 92 -9.02 -1.91 7.55
C ASP A 92 -10.54 -2.14 7.57
N ARG A 93 -11.28 -1.12 7.14
CA ARG A 93 -12.75 -1.04 7.25
C ARG A 93 -13.44 -1.13 5.90
N VAL A 94 -12.69 -1.08 4.79
CA VAL A 94 -13.27 -1.03 3.44
C VAL A 94 -13.14 -2.34 2.66
N ALA A 95 -12.36 -3.32 3.14
CA ALA A 95 -12.14 -4.59 2.45
C ALA A 95 -13.17 -5.71 2.66
N GLY A 96 -14.22 -5.48 3.48
CA GLY A 96 -15.16 -6.54 3.90
C GLY A 96 -15.67 -7.45 2.77
N PRO A 97 -16.15 -6.90 1.64
CA PRO A 97 -16.64 -7.69 0.51
C PRO A 97 -15.57 -8.39 -0.36
N LEU A 98 -14.27 -8.18 -0.12
CA LEU A 98 -13.20 -8.71 -0.96
C LEU A 98 -12.67 -10.04 -0.39
N ILE A 99 -11.35 -10.20 -0.25
CA ILE A 99 -10.70 -11.44 0.23
C ILE A 99 -11.27 -11.86 1.58
N ARG A 100 -11.57 -10.90 2.48
CA ARG A 100 -12.16 -11.18 3.79
C ARG A 100 -13.45 -12.00 3.72
N SER A 101 -14.25 -11.84 2.66
CA SER A 101 -15.54 -12.52 2.52
C SER A 101 -15.43 -14.03 2.20
N VAL A 102 -14.26 -14.48 1.73
CA VAL A 102 -14.04 -15.87 1.29
C VAL A 102 -13.07 -16.63 2.17
N LEU A 103 -12.55 -16.01 3.24
CA LEU A 103 -11.66 -16.67 4.17
C LEU A 103 -12.42 -17.58 5.15
N PRO A 104 -11.85 -18.73 5.55
CA PRO A 104 -12.44 -19.56 6.58
C PRO A 104 -12.56 -18.82 7.91
N ALA A 105 -13.59 -19.15 8.69
CA ALA A 105 -13.79 -18.56 10.01
C ALA A 105 -12.56 -18.77 10.91
N GLY A 106 -12.19 -17.71 11.65
CA GLY A 106 -11.03 -17.72 12.55
C GLY A 106 -9.68 -17.45 11.86
N TRP A 107 -9.63 -17.31 10.53
CA TRP A 107 -8.41 -16.89 9.85
C TRP A 107 -8.10 -15.42 10.11
N PHE A 108 -6.81 -15.15 10.28
CA PHE A 108 -6.27 -13.80 10.41
C PHE A 108 -6.01 -13.21 9.02
N ILE A 109 -6.33 -11.92 8.84
CA ILE A 109 -6.05 -11.17 7.61
C ILE A 109 -5.65 -9.73 7.93
N ALA A 110 -4.69 -9.23 7.16
CA ALA A 110 -4.26 -7.84 7.11
C ALA A 110 -4.18 -7.44 5.63
N ASP A 111 -4.97 -6.46 5.22
CA ASP A 111 -5.15 -6.09 3.82
C ASP A 111 -5.29 -4.57 3.62
N LYS A 112 -5.32 -4.17 2.35
CA LYS A 112 -5.60 -2.81 1.90
C LYS A 112 -6.23 -2.90 0.52
N THR A 113 -7.29 -2.14 0.29
CA THR A 113 -8.00 -2.07 -1.00
C THR A 113 -7.71 -0.79 -1.75
#